data_AF-A0A845LE07-F1
#
_entry.id   AF-A0A845LE07-F1
#
_cell.length_a   1.000
_cell.length_b   1.000
_cell.length_c   1.000
_cell.angle_alpha   90.00
_cell.angle_beta   90.00
_cell.angle_gamma   90.00
#
_symmetry.space_group_name_H-M   'P 1'
#
loop_
_entity.id
_entity.type
_entity.pdbx_description
1 polymer ?
#
loop_
_entity_poly.entity_id
_entity_poly.type
_entity_poly.pdbx_seq_one_letter_code
_entity_poly.pdbx_strand_id
1 'polypeptide(L)'
;MDQLKERPKEQPKELPKELPKELPKEPPKEQLKDHPQEQPKWHYVPQRVFFEEEALAYPLGQQIVALCRELGLPTRQIPSHNRVTGLPGDTPNQKYAQAKKTLVVGVKRDLRFPTCRPSADYQFPLMTSCPGHCEYCYLQTTLGQRPYLRVYVNVEEMLDQAAKYIEKNAPEVTTFEVASSGDPLSVEHLTGSLFKTIEFFGSQELGRLRFVTKFTGVEPLLNARHNGHTRFRFSLNSERVVRDFEHRTPPVAERIAAAAQVARAGYPLGFIIAPIMVYPGWEEDYLRLFDQLKKELASIQPLSPPVTFELIQHRFTARAKKVILERFPESRLDMDEEKRKFKYGKYGMGKYVYPDETAKGMKDLLQTALLERFPDAEVEYFT
;
A
#
# COMPACT_ATOMS: atom_id res chain seq x y z
N MET A 1 58.75 -35.60 24.13
CA MET A 1 59.30 -36.17 25.37
C MET A 1 58.31 -35.83 26.47
N ASP A 2 57.24 -36.61 26.54
CA ASP A 2 57.13 -37.81 27.38
C ASP A 2 56.99 -37.46 28.85
N GLN A 3 55.80 -37.73 29.40
CA GLN A 3 55.67 -38.64 30.52
C GLN A 3 54.22 -39.14 30.63
N LEU A 4 54.06 -40.40 30.26
CA LEU A 4 52.93 -41.27 30.58
C LEU A 4 53.38 -42.23 31.68
N LYS A 5 52.38 -42.71 32.46
CA LYS A 5 52.33 -43.83 33.42
C LYS A 5 52.20 -43.37 34.88
N GLU A 6 51.34 -43.93 35.73
CA GLU A 6 50.65 -45.23 35.70
C GLU A 6 49.43 -45.22 36.64
N ARG A 7 48.46 -46.11 36.39
CA ARG A 7 47.21 -46.30 37.16
C ARG A 7 47.41 -47.26 38.35
N PRO A 8 46.55 -47.23 39.38
CA PRO A 8 46.22 -48.43 40.16
C PRO A 8 44.88 -49.05 39.72
N LYS A 9 44.80 -50.35 40.00
CA LYS A 9 43.82 -51.34 39.54
C LYS A 9 42.61 -51.40 40.47
N GLU A 10 41.40 -51.53 39.91
CA GLU A 10 40.23 -52.04 40.63
C GLU A 10 39.85 -53.44 40.14
N GLN A 11 39.54 -54.30 41.11
CA GLN A 11 39.11 -55.70 40.95
C GLN A 11 37.60 -55.79 40.64
N PRO A 12 37.14 -56.87 39.99
CA PRO A 12 35.78 -56.97 39.46
C PRO A 12 34.79 -57.38 40.56
N LYS A 13 33.67 -56.65 40.68
CA LYS A 13 32.48 -57.10 41.42
C LYS A 13 31.41 -57.60 40.46
N GLU A 14 30.82 -58.71 40.89
CA GLU A 14 29.94 -59.63 40.17
C GLU A 14 28.63 -59.00 39.65
N LEU A 15 28.16 -59.52 38.51
CA LEU A 15 26.88 -59.22 37.89
C LEU A 15 25.72 -59.91 38.64
N PRO A 16 24.66 -59.18 39.02
CA PRO A 16 23.36 -59.78 39.24
C PRO A 16 22.64 -59.94 37.90
N LYS A 17 22.34 -61.20 37.58
CA LYS A 17 21.34 -61.59 36.59
C LYS A 17 19.97 -61.16 37.10
N GLU A 18 19.32 -60.24 36.39
CA GLU A 18 17.87 -60.24 36.15
C GLU A 18 17.51 -59.11 35.19
N LEU A 19 16.88 -59.47 34.07
CA LEU A 19 16.36 -58.56 33.05
C LEU A 19 14.96 -58.10 33.45
N PRO A 20 14.69 -56.80 33.65
CA PRO A 20 13.33 -56.29 33.63
C PRO A 20 12.88 -56.20 32.17
N LYS A 21 11.87 -57.00 31.83
CA LYS A 21 11.06 -56.83 30.63
C LYS A 21 10.29 -55.50 30.77
N GLU A 22 10.69 -54.50 30.00
CA GLU A 22 9.80 -53.52 29.35
C GLU A 22 10.66 -52.47 28.60
N LEU A 23 10.48 -52.39 27.28
CA LEU A 23 11.08 -51.36 26.45
C LEU A 23 10.43 -50.00 26.77
N PRO A 24 11.19 -48.90 26.93
CA PRO A 24 10.60 -47.58 27.03
C PRO A 24 9.86 -47.24 25.73
N LYS A 25 8.60 -46.86 25.89
CA LYS A 25 7.76 -46.23 24.86
C LYS A 25 8.45 -44.93 24.39
N GLU A 26 8.31 -44.68 23.09
CA GLU A 26 8.68 -43.51 22.27
C GLU A 26 9.37 -42.31 22.96
N PRO A 27 10.40 -41.70 22.35
CA PRO A 27 11.02 -40.50 22.91
C PRO A 27 9.98 -39.37 23.01
N PRO A 28 10.15 -38.43 23.96
CA PRO A 28 9.19 -37.34 24.14
C PRO A 28 9.06 -36.57 22.84
N LYS A 29 7.83 -36.43 22.33
CA LYS A 29 7.52 -35.47 21.27
C LYS A 29 7.92 -34.10 21.78
N GLU A 30 9.06 -33.61 21.29
CA GLU A 30 9.48 -32.25 21.47
C GLU A 30 8.35 -31.38 20.89
N GLN A 31 7.58 -30.77 21.78
CA GLN A 31 6.53 -29.85 21.40
C GLN A 31 7.22 -28.70 20.67
N LEU A 32 7.10 -28.70 19.34
CA LEU A 32 7.28 -27.51 18.53
C LEU A 32 6.50 -26.40 19.24
N LYS A 33 7.23 -25.47 19.84
CA LYS A 33 6.64 -24.24 20.34
C LYS A 33 6.08 -23.54 19.11
N ASP A 34 4.78 -23.71 18.89
CA ASP A 34 3.98 -22.79 18.10
C ASP A 34 4.17 -21.42 18.76
N HIS A 35 5.15 -20.66 18.29
CA HIS A 35 5.07 -19.22 18.32
C HIS A 35 4.10 -18.88 17.20
N PRO A 36 2.85 -18.45 17.47
CA PRO A 36 2.08 -17.81 16.44
C PRO A 36 2.90 -16.58 16.05
N GLN A 37 3.50 -16.59 14.86
CA GLN A 37 3.99 -15.35 14.28
C GLN A 37 2.73 -14.49 14.11
N GLU A 38 2.53 -13.55 15.03
CA GLU A 38 1.44 -12.59 14.95
C GLU A 38 1.55 -11.92 13.59
N GLN A 39 0.58 -12.18 12.72
CA GLN A 39 0.59 -11.57 11.40
C GLN A 39 0.50 -10.06 11.60
N PRO A 40 1.42 -9.28 11.01
CA PRO A 40 1.40 -7.84 11.16
C PRO A 40 0.03 -7.28 10.77
N LYS A 41 -0.56 -6.57 11.73
CA LYS A 41 -1.86 -5.92 11.64
C LYS A 41 -1.89 -5.13 10.33
N TRP A 42 -2.85 -5.43 9.44
CA TRP A 42 -3.06 -4.81 8.11
C TRP A 42 -2.30 -5.37 6.90
N HIS A 43 -1.52 -6.44 7.03
CA HIS A 43 -0.98 -7.11 5.85
C HIS A 43 -2.10 -7.74 5.02
N TYR A 44 -2.05 -7.52 3.70
CA TYR A 44 -2.98 -8.14 2.78
C TYR A 44 -2.65 -9.62 2.60
N VAL A 45 -3.60 -10.49 2.92
CA VAL A 45 -3.53 -11.91 2.59
C VAL A 45 -4.69 -12.25 1.66
N PRO A 46 -4.44 -12.63 0.40
CA PRO A 46 -5.51 -13.02 -0.51
C PRO A 46 -6.13 -14.35 -0.06
N GLN A 47 -7.40 -14.59 -0.41
CA GLN A 47 -8.03 -15.90 -0.23
C GLN A 47 -7.76 -16.85 -1.40
N ARG A 48 -7.29 -16.32 -2.52
CA ARG A 48 -6.99 -17.06 -3.75
C ARG A 48 -6.07 -16.26 -4.64
N VAL A 49 -5.24 -16.97 -5.39
CA VAL A 49 -4.26 -16.37 -6.28
C VAL A 49 -4.42 -16.94 -7.68
N PHE A 50 -4.42 -16.07 -8.67
CA PHE A 50 -4.39 -16.48 -10.08
C PHE A 50 -3.07 -16.06 -10.71
N PHE A 51 -2.49 -16.92 -11.55
CA PHE A 51 -1.24 -16.65 -12.24
C PHE A 51 -1.48 -16.65 -13.75
N GLU A 52 -1.06 -15.60 -14.46
CA GLU A 52 -0.80 -15.74 -15.89
C GLU A 52 0.29 -16.78 -16.11
N GLU A 53 0.15 -17.63 -17.13
CA GLU A 53 1.14 -18.68 -17.43
C GLU A 53 2.55 -18.11 -17.62
N GLU A 54 2.67 -17.02 -18.39
CA GLU A 54 3.94 -16.31 -18.62
C GLU A 54 4.57 -15.77 -17.32
N ALA A 55 3.76 -15.44 -16.31
CA ALA A 55 4.29 -14.89 -15.06
C ALA A 55 5.17 -15.89 -14.31
N LEU A 56 4.97 -17.20 -14.54
CA LEU A 56 5.75 -18.28 -13.92
C LEU A 56 7.20 -18.35 -14.45
N ALA A 57 7.48 -17.71 -15.59
CA ALA A 57 8.84 -17.61 -16.13
C ALA A 57 9.70 -16.56 -15.41
N TYR A 58 9.10 -15.67 -14.61
CA TYR A 58 9.82 -14.61 -13.91
C TYR A 58 10.19 -15.04 -12.48
N PRO A 59 11.37 -14.65 -11.96
CA PRO A 59 11.78 -14.96 -10.58
C PRO A 59 10.75 -14.54 -9.53
N LEU A 60 10.17 -13.34 -9.68
CA LEU A 60 9.13 -12.86 -8.78
C LEU A 60 7.85 -13.71 -8.86
N GLY A 61 7.48 -14.20 -10.03
CA GLY A 61 6.36 -15.12 -10.17
C GLY A 61 6.60 -16.44 -9.43
N GLN A 62 7.81 -17.00 -9.56
CA GLN A 62 8.21 -18.23 -8.85
C GLN A 62 8.25 -18.04 -7.33
N GLN A 63 8.74 -16.89 -6.86
CA GLN A 63 8.71 -16.51 -5.45
C GLN A 63 7.29 -16.46 -4.90
N ILE A 64 6.36 -15.80 -5.62
CA ILE A 64 4.96 -15.71 -5.18
C ILE A 64 4.30 -17.10 -5.19
N VAL A 65 4.63 -17.98 -6.13
CA VAL A 65 4.16 -19.39 -6.09
C VAL A 65 4.67 -20.12 -4.84
N ALA A 66 5.94 -19.96 -4.49
CA ALA A 66 6.51 -20.58 -3.29
C ALA A 66 5.80 -20.08 -2.02
N LEU A 67 5.58 -18.76 -1.92
CA LEU A 67 4.82 -18.14 -0.83
C LEU A 67 3.38 -18.68 -0.76
N CYS A 68 2.72 -18.85 -1.90
CA CYS A 68 1.37 -19.43 -1.93
C CYS A 68 1.35 -20.87 -1.40
N ARG A 69 2.37 -21.68 -1.70
CA ARG A 69 2.49 -23.06 -1.20
C ARG A 69 2.70 -23.08 0.31
N GLU A 70 3.59 -22.22 0.81
CA GLU A 70 3.87 -22.07 2.24
C GLU A 70 2.62 -21.68 3.03
N LEU A 71 1.85 -20.73 2.51
CA LEU A 71 0.62 -20.23 3.15
C LEU A 71 -0.63 -21.08 2.86
N GLY A 72 -0.51 -22.18 2.10
CA GLY A 72 -1.65 -23.03 1.72
C GLY A 72 -2.71 -22.32 0.88
N LEU A 73 -2.33 -21.30 0.12
CA LEU A 73 -3.26 -20.48 -0.68
C LEU A 73 -3.68 -21.21 -1.96
N PRO A 74 -4.97 -21.25 -2.30
CA PRO A 74 -5.42 -21.87 -3.54
C PRO A 74 -4.96 -21.05 -4.76
N THR A 75 -4.25 -21.70 -5.67
CA THR A 75 -3.71 -21.11 -6.89
C THR A 75 -4.37 -21.64 -8.15
N ARG A 76 -4.59 -20.81 -9.17
CA ARG A 76 -5.06 -21.24 -10.49
C ARG A 76 -4.35 -20.48 -11.62
N GLN A 77 -4.00 -21.19 -12.70
CA GLN A 77 -3.47 -20.55 -13.89
C GLN A 77 -4.57 -19.97 -14.78
N ILE A 78 -4.29 -18.85 -15.43
CA ILE A 78 -5.20 -18.14 -16.34
C ILE A 78 -4.43 -17.65 -17.58
N PRO A 79 -5.10 -17.47 -18.72
CA PRO A 79 -4.43 -16.96 -19.92
C PRO A 79 -4.14 -15.46 -19.86
N SER A 80 -4.92 -14.68 -19.09
CA SER A 80 -4.70 -13.24 -18.97
C SER A 80 -5.16 -12.66 -17.64
N HIS A 81 -4.35 -11.77 -17.06
CA HIS A 81 -4.63 -11.00 -15.84
C HIS A 81 -5.80 -10.03 -16.02
N ASN A 82 -6.19 -9.71 -17.26
CA ASN A 82 -7.36 -8.90 -17.56
C ASN A 82 -8.66 -9.72 -17.60
N ARG A 83 -8.58 -11.05 -17.59
CA ARG A 83 -9.73 -11.94 -17.76
C ARG A 83 -9.71 -13.08 -16.74
N VAL A 84 -10.09 -12.74 -15.50
CA VAL A 84 -10.36 -13.72 -14.44
C VAL A 84 -11.83 -14.14 -14.46
N THR A 85 -12.09 -15.43 -14.62
CA THR A 85 -13.45 -16.03 -14.61
C THR A 85 -13.64 -16.94 -13.41
N GLY A 86 -14.90 -17.23 -13.07
CA GLY A 86 -15.23 -18.16 -11.97
C GLY A 86 -15.05 -17.59 -10.56
N LEU A 87 -14.96 -16.27 -10.40
CA LEU A 87 -14.99 -15.65 -9.08
C LEU A 87 -16.41 -15.70 -8.48
N PRO A 88 -16.56 -16.07 -7.19
CA PRO A 88 -17.87 -16.14 -6.54
C PRO A 88 -18.57 -14.78 -6.43
N GLY A 89 -19.85 -14.82 -6.05
CA GLY A 89 -20.70 -13.66 -5.79
C GLY A 89 -21.60 -13.28 -6.96
N ASP A 90 -22.87 -13.05 -6.64
CA ASP A 90 -23.93 -12.81 -7.62
C ASP A 90 -24.32 -11.33 -7.69
N THR A 91 -24.34 -10.66 -6.53
CA THR A 91 -24.64 -9.23 -6.42
C THR A 91 -23.40 -8.35 -6.64
N PRO A 92 -23.54 -7.06 -7.02
CA PRO A 92 -22.41 -6.15 -7.17
C PRO A 92 -21.53 -6.03 -5.92
N ASN A 93 -22.15 -5.93 -4.73
CA ASN A 93 -21.45 -5.95 -3.43
C ASN A 93 -20.63 -7.23 -3.23
N GLN A 94 -21.22 -8.41 -3.46
CA GLN A 94 -20.51 -9.69 -3.30
C GLN A 94 -19.37 -9.82 -4.32
N LYS A 95 -19.60 -9.46 -5.59
CA LYS A 95 -18.60 -9.47 -6.65
C LYS A 95 -17.40 -8.58 -6.30
N TYR A 96 -17.66 -7.39 -5.76
CA TYR A 96 -16.65 -6.47 -5.28
C TYR A 96 -15.85 -7.05 -4.12
N ALA A 97 -16.52 -7.53 -3.07
CA ALA A 97 -15.87 -8.09 -1.88
C ALA A 97 -15.00 -9.32 -2.22
N GLN A 98 -15.48 -10.19 -3.12
CA GLN A 98 -14.72 -11.36 -3.56
C GLN A 98 -13.52 -10.98 -4.43
N ALA A 99 -13.64 -9.94 -5.25
CA ALA A 99 -12.53 -9.41 -6.03
C ALA A 99 -11.42 -8.85 -5.12
N LYS A 100 -11.77 -8.09 -4.06
CA LYS A 100 -10.80 -7.54 -3.09
C LYS A 100 -10.01 -8.60 -2.31
N LYS A 101 -10.52 -9.84 -2.26
CA LYS A 101 -9.86 -11.01 -1.66
C LYS A 101 -9.09 -11.86 -2.67
N THR A 102 -8.93 -11.38 -3.89
CA THR A 102 -8.28 -12.11 -5.00
C THR A 102 -7.03 -11.37 -5.45
N LEU A 103 -5.90 -12.08 -5.46
CA LEU A 103 -4.66 -11.62 -6.08
C LEU A 103 -4.51 -12.24 -7.48
N VAL A 104 -4.03 -11.45 -8.42
CA VAL A 104 -3.72 -11.88 -9.78
C VAL A 104 -2.29 -11.46 -10.09
N VAL A 105 -1.47 -12.44 -10.43
CA VAL A 105 -0.05 -12.27 -10.76
C VAL A 105 0.08 -12.34 -12.26
N GLY A 106 0.56 -11.27 -12.89
CA GLY A 106 0.62 -11.17 -14.34
C GLY A 106 1.87 -10.48 -14.86
N VAL A 107 1.97 -10.34 -16.18
CA VAL A 107 3.04 -9.64 -16.89
C VAL A 107 2.47 -8.34 -17.49
N LYS A 108 3.10 -7.20 -17.19
CA LYS A 108 2.73 -5.90 -17.73
C LYS A 108 3.23 -5.79 -19.17
N ARG A 109 2.33 -5.98 -20.15
CA ARG A 109 2.68 -5.96 -21.58
C ARG A 109 2.69 -4.55 -22.19
N ASP A 110 1.80 -3.65 -21.76
CA ASP A 110 1.84 -2.25 -22.19
C ASP A 110 2.80 -1.47 -21.29
N LEU A 111 4.01 -1.23 -21.79
CA LEU A 111 5.05 -0.48 -21.09
C LEU A 111 4.99 1.03 -21.36
N ARG A 112 3.97 1.54 -22.08
CA ARG A 112 3.78 2.99 -22.18
C ARG A 112 3.26 3.50 -20.83
N PHE A 113 3.90 4.54 -20.30
CA PHE A 113 3.48 5.13 -19.03
C PHE A 113 2.52 6.31 -19.30
N PRO A 114 1.26 6.23 -18.85
CA PRO A 114 0.33 7.34 -18.96
C PRO A 114 0.83 8.56 -18.18
N THR A 115 0.38 9.76 -18.55
CA THR A 115 0.70 10.97 -17.77
C THR A 115 -0.01 10.98 -16.42
N CYS A 116 0.58 11.64 -15.42
CA CYS A 116 0.05 11.68 -14.05
C CYS A 116 -0.07 13.08 -13.43
N ARG A 117 -0.32 14.11 -14.25
CA ARG A 117 -0.46 15.48 -13.75
C ARG A 117 -1.70 15.63 -12.83
N PRO A 118 -1.62 16.42 -11.74
CA PRO A 118 -0.48 17.23 -11.33
C PRO A 118 0.58 16.49 -10.49
N SER A 119 0.34 15.26 -10.03
CA SER A 119 1.26 14.53 -9.13
C SER A 119 2.65 14.31 -9.75
N ALA A 120 2.72 13.76 -10.96
CA ALA A 120 3.97 13.39 -11.60
C ALA A 120 3.89 13.51 -13.13
N ASP A 121 5.02 13.36 -13.82
CA ASP A 121 5.07 13.28 -15.28
C ASP A 121 4.36 12.02 -15.75
N TYR A 122 4.69 10.87 -15.13
CA TYR A 122 4.24 9.55 -15.57
C TYR A 122 3.69 8.66 -14.44
N GLN A 123 2.83 7.70 -14.79
CA GLN A 123 2.38 6.63 -13.90
C GLN A 123 3.28 5.41 -14.06
N PHE A 124 3.86 4.93 -12.96
CA PHE A 124 4.71 3.74 -12.94
C PHE A 124 3.90 2.49 -12.53
N PRO A 125 3.69 1.51 -13.42
CA PRO A 125 2.61 0.54 -13.27
C PRO A 125 3.00 -0.74 -12.52
N LEU A 126 3.40 -0.66 -11.24
CA LEU A 126 3.78 -1.86 -10.45
C LEU A 126 2.62 -2.80 -10.12
N MET A 127 1.43 -2.23 -9.96
CA MET A 127 0.26 -2.94 -9.44
C MET A 127 -1.03 -2.24 -9.84
N THR A 128 -2.17 -2.88 -9.60
CA THR A 128 -3.49 -2.29 -9.82
C THR A 128 -4.49 -2.80 -8.79
N SER A 129 -5.41 -1.92 -8.37
CA SER A 129 -6.31 -2.06 -7.23
C SER A 129 -5.61 -2.00 -5.87
N CYS A 130 -6.38 -2.11 -4.81
CA CYS A 130 -5.97 -1.94 -3.41
C CYS A 130 -6.86 -2.86 -2.57
N PRO A 131 -6.37 -3.43 -1.45
CA PRO A 131 -7.19 -4.27 -0.59
C PRO A 131 -8.17 -3.47 0.29
N GLY A 132 -8.00 -2.15 0.37
CA GLY A 132 -8.93 -1.25 1.05
C GLY A 132 -10.30 -1.17 0.39
N HIS A 133 -11.30 -0.85 1.21
CA HIS A 133 -12.71 -0.75 0.87
C HIS A 133 -13.21 0.70 1.01
N CYS A 134 -12.40 1.68 0.59
CA CYS A 134 -12.80 3.08 0.70
C CYS A 134 -14.02 3.38 -0.19
N GLU A 135 -15.13 3.80 0.40
CA GLU A 135 -16.41 3.97 -0.29
C GLU A 135 -16.38 5.06 -1.36
N TYR A 136 -15.54 6.07 -1.18
CA TYR A 136 -15.37 7.19 -2.11
C TYR A 136 -14.31 6.91 -3.20
N CYS A 137 -13.70 5.73 -3.23
CA CYS A 137 -12.52 5.46 -4.07
C CYS A 137 -12.82 5.69 -5.56
N TYR A 138 -12.09 6.61 -6.21
CA TYR A 138 -12.31 6.94 -7.63
C TYR A 138 -12.07 5.75 -8.57
N LEU A 139 -11.17 4.82 -8.19
CA LEU A 139 -10.86 3.61 -8.95
C LEU A 139 -12.06 2.68 -9.11
N GLN A 140 -13.12 2.86 -8.32
CA GLN A 140 -14.34 2.07 -8.42
C GLN A 140 -14.99 2.14 -9.81
N THR A 141 -14.83 3.26 -10.51
CA THR A 141 -15.37 3.45 -11.87
C THR A 141 -14.38 3.08 -12.97
N THR A 142 -13.09 3.02 -12.65
CA THR A 142 -12.00 2.75 -13.59
C THR A 142 -11.67 1.25 -13.70
N LEU A 143 -11.79 0.49 -12.61
CA LEU A 143 -11.33 -0.91 -12.52
C LEU A 143 -12.43 -1.96 -12.77
N GLY A 144 -13.54 -1.55 -13.42
CA GLY A 144 -14.64 -2.44 -13.77
C GLY A 144 -15.40 -3.01 -12.56
N GLN A 145 -16.22 -4.05 -12.79
CA GLN A 145 -17.10 -4.62 -11.76
C GLN A 145 -16.35 -5.44 -10.70
N ARG A 146 -15.28 -6.15 -11.09
CA ARG A 146 -14.46 -7.00 -10.21
C ARG A 146 -13.04 -6.42 -10.08
N PRO A 147 -12.81 -5.47 -9.17
CA PRO A 147 -11.52 -4.78 -9.02
C PRO A 147 -10.54 -5.61 -8.18
N TYR A 148 -10.18 -6.80 -8.65
CA TYR A 148 -9.18 -7.65 -7.99
C TYR A 148 -7.79 -7.01 -8.04
N LEU A 149 -6.92 -7.42 -7.10
CA LEU A 149 -5.56 -6.91 -7.04
C LEU A 149 -4.73 -7.57 -8.13
N ARG A 150 -3.99 -6.76 -8.87
CA ARG A 150 -2.99 -7.22 -9.84
C ARG A 150 -1.61 -6.77 -9.41
N VAL A 151 -0.65 -7.68 -9.48
CA VAL A 151 0.78 -7.39 -9.35
C VAL A 151 1.48 -7.85 -10.62
N TYR A 152 2.50 -7.11 -11.06
CA TYR A 152 3.21 -7.41 -12.30
C TYR A 152 4.62 -7.90 -12.01
N VAL A 153 5.02 -9.02 -12.61
CA VAL A 153 6.26 -9.73 -12.27
C VAL A 153 7.48 -9.28 -13.08
N ASN A 154 7.27 -8.61 -14.21
CA ASN A 154 8.31 -8.07 -15.07
C ASN A 154 8.76 -6.68 -14.61
N VAL A 155 9.13 -6.57 -13.32
CA VAL A 155 9.54 -5.30 -12.69
C VAL A 155 10.72 -4.67 -13.45
N GLU A 156 11.64 -5.48 -13.94
CA GLU A 156 12.89 -5.02 -14.54
C GLU A 156 12.63 -4.32 -15.87
N GLU A 157 11.73 -4.87 -16.69
CA GLU A 157 11.31 -4.25 -17.94
C GLU A 157 10.62 -2.90 -17.70
N MET A 158 9.86 -2.77 -16.61
CA MET A 158 9.25 -1.50 -16.23
C MET A 158 10.31 -0.48 -15.77
N LEU A 159 11.32 -0.90 -15.01
CA LEU A 159 12.43 -0.04 -14.58
C LEU A 159 13.28 0.41 -15.78
N ASP A 160 13.61 -0.49 -16.71
CA ASP A 160 14.32 -0.17 -17.95
C ASP A 160 13.54 0.85 -18.78
N GLN A 161 12.21 0.72 -18.83
CA GLN A 161 11.36 1.68 -19.50
C GLN A 161 11.35 3.05 -18.79
N ALA A 162 11.37 3.10 -17.46
CA ALA A 162 11.53 4.35 -16.72
C ALA A 162 12.87 5.03 -17.03
N ALA A 163 13.97 4.27 -17.10
CA ALA A 163 15.28 4.80 -17.49
C ALA A 163 15.23 5.52 -18.85
N LYS A 164 14.57 4.91 -19.85
CA LYS A 164 14.37 5.53 -21.18
C LYS A 164 13.57 6.84 -21.12
N TYR A 165 12.57 6.93 -20.24
CA TYR A 165 11.83 8.17 -20.04
C TYR A 165 12.69 9.26 -19.38
N ILE A 166 13.53 8.89 -18.40
CA ILE A 166 14.47 9.80 -17.73
C ILE A 166 15.48 10.33 -18.75
N GLU A 167 16.12 9.46 -19.52
CA GLU A 167 17.10 9.83 -20.55
C GLU A 167 16.49 10.76 -21.61
N LYS A 168 15.30 10.43 -22.09
CA LYS A 168 14.59 11.23 -23.09
C LYS A 168 14.32 12.67 -22.63
N ASN A 169 14.07 12.87 -21.34
CA ASN A 169 13.69 14.16 -20.78
C ASN A 169 14.88 14.93 -20.21
N ALA A 170 16.08 14.35 -20.20
CA ALA A 170 17.29 15.03 -19.75
C ALA A 170 17.51 16.35 -20.53
N PRO A 171 17.98 17.43 -19.86
CA PRO A 171 18.53 17.48 -18.51
C PRO A 171 17.49 17.67 -17.38
N GLU A 172 16.19 17.67 -17.69
CA GLU A 172 15.15 17.91 -16.70
C GLU A 172 14.88 16.68 -15.83
N VAL A 173 14.51 16.92 -14.56
CA VAL A 173 14.04 15.86 -13.67
C VAL A 173 12.74 15.26 -14.19
N THR A 174 12.66 13.92 -14.21
CA THR A 174 11.44 13.18 -14.53
C THR A 174 10.86 12.49 -13.30
N THR A 175 9.58 12.73 -13.03
CA THR A 175 8.84 12.26 -11.86
C THR A 175 7.87 11.13 -12.21
N PHE A 176 7.76 10.14 -11.32
CA PHE A 176 6.92 8.96 -11.51
C PHE A 176 6.02 8.69 -10.30
N GLU A 177 4.72 8.48 -10.53
CA GLU A 177 3.72 8.11 -9.52
C GLU A 177 3.41 6.62 -9.59
N VAL A 178 3.59 5.89 -8.48
CA VAL A 178 3.30 4.44 -8.43
C VAL A 178 1.86 4.14 -8.02
N ALA A 179 1.23 5.03 -7.25
CA ALA A 179 -0.05 4.77 -6.58
C ALA A 179 -1.28 5.24 -7.38
N SER A 180 -1.15 5.57 -8.68
CA SER A 180 -2.27 6.09 -9.50
C SER A 180 -3.39 5.07 -9.72
N SER A 181 -3.09 3.78 -9.60
CA SER A 181 -4.05 2.72 -9.89
C SER A 181 -4.25 1.73 -8.74
N GLY A 182 -3.68 2.01 -7.57
CA GLY A 182 -3.74 1.14 -6.40
C GLY A 182 -2.83 1.62 -5.26
N ASP A 183 -2.64 0.79 -4.24
CA ASP A 183 -1.79 1.10 -3.09
C ASP A 183 -0.56 0.19 -3.04
N PRO A 184 0.63 0.65 -3.47
CA PRO A 184 1.77 -0.22 -3.70
C PRO A 184 2.34 -0.82 -2.40
N LEU A 185 2.22 -0.13 -1.26
CA LEU A 185 2.70 -0.65 0.02
C LEU A 185 1.88 -1.86 0.47
N SER A 186 0.58 -1.87 0.17
CA SER A 186 -0.34 -2.92 0.62
C SER A 186 -0.04 -4.33 0.09
N VAL A 187 0.83 -4.45 -0.92
CA VAL A 187 1.25 -5.72 -1.52
C VAL A 187 2.76 -5.95 -1.42
N GLU A 188 3.51 -5.03 -0.79
CA GLU A 188 4.97 -5.07 -0.81
C GLU A 188 5.54 -6.31 -0.12
N HIS A 189 4.92 -6.75 0.99
CA HIS A 189 5.32 -7.98 1.68
C HIS A 189 5.14 -9.25 0.84
N LEU A 190 4.37 -9.18 -0.25
CA LEU A 190 4.21 -10.28 -1.20
C LEU A 190 5.21 -10.20 -2.35
N THR A 191 5.69 -9.00 -2.70
CA THR A 191 6.38 -8.78 -3.99
C THR A 191 7.78 -8.21 -3.91
N GLY A 192 8.15 -7.47 -2.86
CA GLY A 192 9.42 -6.74 -2.79
C GLY A 192 9.65 -5.72 -3.92
N SER A 193 8.61 -5.40 -4.70
CA SER A 193 8.74 -4.66 -5.96
C SER A 193 8.89 -3.16 -5.71
N LEU A 194 8.25 -2.63 -4.68
CA LEU A 194 8.37 -1.23 -4.31
C LEU A 194 9.76 -0.96 -3.75
N PHE A 195 10.32 -1.84 -2.90
CA PHE A 195 11.71 -1.74 -2.43
C PHE A 195 12.68 -1.63 -3.61
N LYS A 196 12.58 -2.57 -4.56
CA LYS A 196 13.44 -2.58 -5.75
C LYS A 196 13.29 -1.30 -6.59
N THR A 197 12.06 -0.81 -6.73
CA THR A 197 11.77 0.42 -7.46
C THR A 197 12.37 1.64 -6.75
N ILE A 198 12.27 1.72 -5.42
CA ILE A 198 12.87 2.79 -4.61
C ILE A 198 14.39 2.82 -4.80
N GLU A 199 15.06 1.67 -4.70
CA GLU A 199 16.52 1.60 -4.89
C GLU A 199 16.94 1.96 -6.31
N PHE A 200 16.16 1.55 -7.32
CA PHE A 200 16.39 1.97 -8.70
C PHE A 200 16.36 3.50 -8.80
N PHE A 201 15.29 4.16 -8.35
CA PHE A 201 15.19 5.63 -8.44
C PHE A 201 16.23 6.35 -7.56
N GLY A 202 16.65 5.76 -6.44
CA GLY A 202 17.76 6.25 -5.64
C GLY A 202 19.11 6.26 -6.38
N SER A 203 19.26 5.41 -7.40
CA SER A 203 20.45 5.40 -8.27
C SER A 203 20.36 6.33 -9.49
N GLN A 204 19.17 6.88 -9.80
CA GLN A 204 18.96 7.73 -10.98
C GLN A 204 19.18 9.21 -10.63
N GLU A 205 20.11 9.89 -11.31
CA GLU A 205 20.40 11.32 -11.08
C GLU A 205 19.17 12.22 -11.31
N LEU A 206 18.48 12.03 -12.43
CA LEU A 206 17.33 12.83 -12.87
C LEU A 206 15.97 12.13 -12.68
N GLY A 207 15.94 10.96 -12.04
CA GLY A 207 14.71 10.22 -11.76
C GLY A 207 14.17 10.51 -10.36
N ARG A 208 12.87 10.79 -10.23
CA ARG A 208 12.21 10.94 -8.92
C ARG A 208 10.97 10.07 -8.82
N LEU A 209 10.86 9.34 -7.72
CA LEU A 209 9.71 8.50 -7.41
C LEU A 209 8.81 9.21 -6.40
N ARG A 210 7.51 9.04 -6.53
CA ARG A 210 6.55 9.35 -5.47
C ARG A 210 5.48 8.29 -5.42
N PHE A 211 4.98 8.01 -4.22
CA PHE A 211 3.80 7.18 -4.03
C PHE A 211 3.05 7.61 -2.77
N VAL A 212 1.78 7.24 -2.69
CA VAL A 212 0.95 7.46 -1.50
C VAL A 212 0.37 6.13 -1.03
N THR A 213 0.20 5.98 0.28
CA THR A 213 -0.43 4.80 0.88
C THR A 213 -1.43 5.16 1.98
N LYS A 214 -2.34 4.24 2.28
CA LYS A 214 -3.11 4.21 3.54
C LYS A 214 -2.62 3.14 4.52
N PHE A 215 -1.65 2.32 4.15
CA PHE A 215 -1.16 1.18 4.92
C PHE A 215 0.08 1.53 5.75
N THR A 216 0.40 0.67 6.72
CA THR A 216 1.40 0.96 7.76
C THR A 216 2.58 0.00 7.78
N GLY A 217 2.59 -1.05 6.94
CA GLY A 217 3.67 -2.03 6.85
C GLY A 217 4.90 -1.48 6.13
N VAL A 218 5.52 -0.45 6.72
CA VAL A 218 6.62 0.32 6.13
C VAL A 218 7.99 -0.32 6.35
N GLU A 219 8.08 -1.25 7.29
CA GLU A 219 9.32 -1.83 7.81
C GLU A 219 10.25 -2.37 6.71
N PRO A 220 9.76 -3.09 5.67
CA PRO A 220 10.63 -3.58 4.60
C PRO A 220 11.32 -2.46 3.82
N LEU A 221 10.78 -1.24 3.83
CA LEU A 221 11.25 -0.12 3.02
C LEU A 221 12.18 0.84 3.79
N LEU A 222 12.24 0.75 5.12
CA LEU A 222 12.97 1.72 5.94
C LEU A 222 14.48 1.75 5.63
N ASN A 223 15.05 0.62 5.16
CA ASN A 223 16.48 0.50 4.85
C ASN A 223 16.79 0.57 3.33
N ALA A 224 15.82 0.88 2.47
CA ALA A 224 16.09 0.99 1.04
C ALA A 224 17.01 2.18 0.75
N ARG A 225 17.93 2.05 -0.21
CA ARG A 225 18.82 3.13 -0.64
C ARG A 225 18.08 4.18 -1.49
N HIS A 226 17.17 4.93 -0.88
CA HIS A 226 16.30 5.89 -1.55
C HIS A 226 17.01 7.19 -1.98
N ASN A 227 18.16 7.53 -1.37
CA ASN A 227 19.01 8.68 -1.69
C ASN A 227 18.25 10.01 -1.85
N GLY A 228 17.19 10.23 -1.06
CA GLY A 228 16.32 11.41 -1.18
C GLY A 228 15.50 11.51 -2.48
N HIS A 229 15.52 10.49 -3.35
CA HIS A 229 14.83 10.51 -4.65
C HIS A 229 13.41 9.94 -4.62
N THR A 230 12.91 9.56 -3.44
CA THR A 230 11.56 9.00 -3.26
C THR A 230 10.77 9.83 -2.27
N ARG A 231 9.67 10.44 -2.72
CA ARG A 231 8.68 11.08 -1.83
C ARG A 231 7.65 10.07 -1.35
N PHE A 232 7.75 9.69 -0.09
CA PHE A 232 6.85 8.73 0.57
C PHE A 232 5.69 9.51 1.19
N ARG A 233 4.47 9.27 0.70
CA ARG A 233 3.29 9.99 1.18
C ARG A 233 2.28 9.11 1.88
N PHE A 234 1.55 9.70 2.82
CA PHE A 234 0.41 9.07 3.48
C PHE A 234 -0.88 9.81 3.14
N SER A 235 -1.92 9.05 2.78
CA SER A 235 -3.29 9.57 2.71
C SER A 235 -3.85 9.67 4.12
N LEU A 236 -4.11 10.89 4.57
CA LEU A 236 -4.73 11.18 5.85
C LEU A 236 -6.11 11.81 5.66
N ASN A 237 -6.95 11.63 6.68
CA ASN A 237 -8.27 12.24 6.73
C ASN A 237 -8.72 12.35 8.18
N SER A 238 -9.81 13.07 8.45
CA SER A 238 -10.38 13.11 9.79
C SER A 238 -10.76 11.71 10.27
N GLU A 239 -10.73 11.49 11.59
CA GLU A 239 -11.12 10.21 12.18
C GLU A 239 -12.53 9.78 11.76
N ARG A 240 -13.46 10.74 11.63
CA ARG A 240 -14.82 10.48 11.16
C ARG A 240 -14.83 9.95 9.73
N VAL A 241 -14.09 10.55 8.80
CA VAL A 241 -14.03 10.06 7.41
C VAL A 241 -13.38 8.68 7.35
N VAL A 242 -12.29 8.47 8.10
CA VAL A 242 -11.61 7.17 8.15
C VAL A 242 -12.54 6.08 8.68
N ARG A 243 -13.20 6.34 9.81
CA ARG A 243 -14.14 5.38 10.44
C ARG A 243 -15.35 5.09 9.55
N ASP A 244 -15.93 6.13 8.96
CA ASP A 244 -17.21 5.99 8.26
C ASP A 244 -17.03 5.43 6.83
N PHE A 245 -15.90 5.72 6.17
CA PHE A 245 -15.74 5.46 4.73
C PHE A 245 -14.46 4.75 4.32
N GLU A 246 -13.47 4.51 5.20
CA GLU A 246 -12.20 3.87 4.85
C GLU A 246 -12.06 2.45 5.42
N HIS A 247 -13.02 1.60 5.09
CA HIS A 247 -13.05 0.21 5.53
C HIS A 247 -11.80 -0.55 5.09
N ARG A 248 -11.32 -1.48 5.94
CA ARG A 248 -10.15 -2.34 5.67
C ARG A 248 -8.87 -1.55 5.39
N THR A 249 -8.71 -0.41 6.05
CA THR A 249 -7.45 0.34 6.09
C THR A 249 -7.10 0.69 7.54
N PRO A 250 -5.81 0.88 7.87
CA PRO A 250 -5.40 1.32 9.21
C PRO A 250 -6.08 2.63 9.64
N PRO A 251 -6.36 2.82 10.93
CA PRO A 251 -6.76 4.10 11.51
C PRO A 251 -5.75 5.21 11.21
N VAL A 252 -6.20 6.47 11.20
CA VAL A 252 -5.32 7.61 10.87
C VAL A 252 -4.13 7.76 11.81
N ALA A 253 -4.32 7.48 13.10
CA ALA A 253 -3.24 7.50 14.09
C ALA A 253 -2.10 6.53 13.75
N GLU A 254 -2.43 5.32 13.28
CA GLU A 254 -1.43 4.33 12.90
C GLU A 254 -0.68 4.76 11.63
N ARG A 255 -1.35 5.45 10.69
CA ARG A 255 -0.69 6.02 9.49
C ARG A 255 0.26 7.15 9.86
N ILE A 256 -0.12 8.00 10.81
CA ILE A 256 0.74 9.07 11.32
C ILE A 256 1.98 8.49 12.00
N ALA A 257 1.83 7.42 12.79
CA ALA A 257 2.96 6.71 13.39
C ALA A 257 3.88 6.06 12.33
N ALA A 258 3.32 5.46 11.28
CA ALA A 258 4.11 4.94 10.15
C ALA A 258 4.86 6.06 9.40
N ALA A 259 4.24 7.23 9.23
CA ALA A 259 4.89 8.40 8.65
C ALA A 259 6.09 8.87 9.47
N ALA A 260 5.99 8.83 10.80
CA ALA A 260 7.10 9.14 11.69
C ALA A 260 8.28 8.14 11.52
N GLN A 261 8.01 6.85 11.33
CA GLN A 261 9.05 5.86 11.05
C GLN A 261 9.76 6.15 9.71
N VAL A 262 8.98 6.43 8.67
CA VAL A 262 9.50 6.78 7.34
C VAL A 262 10.32 8.07 7.37
N ALA A 263 9.89 9.07 8.13
CA ALA A 263 10.63 10.30 8.32
C ALA A 263 11.98 10.07 9.02
N ARG A 264 12.02 9.23 10.07
CA ARG A 264 13.27 8.84 10.75
C ARG A 264 14.22 8.06 9.84
N ALA A 265 13.69 7.33 8.86
CA ALA A 265 14.49 6.67 7.83
C ALA A 265 15.06 7.63 6.77
N GLY A 266 14.72 8.93 6.81
CA GLY A 266 15.31 9.95 5.94
C GLY A 266 14.59 10.15 4.61
N TYR A 267 13.41 9.56 4.41
CA TYR A 267 12.61 9.79 3.20
C TYR A 267 12.06 11.22 3.16
N PRO A 268 12.10 11.90 1.99
CA PRO A 268 11.22 13.04 1.73
C PRO A 268 9.77 12.68 2.01
N LEU A 269 9.16 13.37 2.98
CA LEU A 269 7.83 13.06 3.47
C LEU A 269 6.78 13.96 2.81
N GLY A 270 5.58 13.44 2.59
CA GLY A 270 4.43 14.26 2.26
C GLY A 270 3.10 13.63 2.67
N PHE A 271 2.03 14.40 2.55
CA PHE A 271 0.70 13.98 2.96
C PHE A 271 -0.33 14.37 1.91
N ILE A 272 -1.28 13.47 1.67
CA ILE A 272 -2.45 13.77 0.88
C ILE A 272 -3.65 13.84 1.81
N ILE A 273 -4.23 15.03 1.96
CA ILE A 273 -5.49 15.21 2.71
C ILE A 273 -6.62 15.03 1.70
N ALA A 274 -7.12 13.80 1.61
CA ALA A 274 -8.08 13.43 0.57
C ALA A 274 -8.94 12.20 0.89
N PRO A 275 -10.21 12.21 0.45
CA PRO A 275 -10.95 13.37 -0.03
C PRO A 275 -11.39 14.25 1.15
N ILE A 276 -11.24 15.57 1.03
CA ILE A 276 -11.74 16.50 2.05
C ILE A 276 -13.27 16.52 1.97
N MET A 277 -13.94 16.22 3.08
CA MET A 277 -15.40 16.10 3.16
C MET A 277 -15.98 17.12 4.14
N VAL A 278 -17.01 17.83 3.69
CA VAL A 278 -17.82 18.73 4.51
C VAL A 278 -18.95 17.94 5.17
N TYR A 279 -19.02 18.03 6.49
CA TYR A 279 -20.07 17.49 7.35
C TYR A 279 -20.14 18.35 8.63
N PRO A 280 -21.19 18.27 9.46
CA PRO A 280 -21.24 19.05 10.71
C PRO A 280 -20.03 18.75 11.62
N GLY A 281 -19.22 19.78 11.92
CA GLY A 281 -17.99 19.67 12.71
C GLY A 281 -16.72 19.27 11.93
N TRP A 282 -16.72 19.36 10.59
CA TRP A 282 -15.57 18.96 9.78
C TRP A 282 -14.33 19.82 10.04
N GLU A 283 -14.49 21.12 10.26
CA GLU A 283 -13.39 22.06 10.48
C GLU A 283 -12.55 21.64 11.69
N GLU A 284 -13.20 21.45 12.84
CA GLU A 284 -12.55 21.04 14.09
C GLU A 284 -11.90 19.66 13.96
N ASP A 285 -12.52 18.74 13.22
CA ASP A 285 -11.99 17.41 12.97
C ASP A 285 -10.68 17.43 12.15
N TYR A 286 -10.58 18.28 11.13
CA TYR A 286 -9.34 18.44 10.36
C TYR A 286 -8.27 19.21 11.15
N LEU A 287 -8.64 20.21 11.96
CA LEU A 287 -7.68 20.88 12.84
C LEU A 287 -7.06 19.90 13.84
N ARG A 288 -7.87 19.02 14.45
CA ARG A 288 -7.39 17.94 15.33
C ARG A 288 -6.45 16.98 14.63
N LEU A 289 -6.75 16.61 13.38
CA LEU A 289 -5.85 15.79 12.56
C LEU A 289 -4.47 16.46 12.42
N PHE A 290 -4.44 17.76 12.12
CA PHE A 290 -3.17 18.48 11.94
C PHE A 290 -2.42 18.67 13.26
N ASP A 291 -3.12 18.85 14.39
CA ASP A 291 -2.51 18.87 15.72
C ASP A 291 -1.85 17.52 16.07
N GLN A 292 -2.55 16.41 15.79
CA GLN A 292 -2.01 15.07 15.97
C GLN A 292 -0.77 14.85 15.11
N LEU A 293 -0.83 15.23 13.83
CA LEU A 293 0.29 15.10 12.91
C LEU A 293 1.51 15.93 13.36
N LYS A 294 1.29 17.19 13.76
CA LYS A 294 2.35 18.05 14.29
C LYS A 294 2.99 17.45 15.52
N LYS A 295 2.18 16.96 16.46
CA LYS A 295 2.65 16.34 17.70
C LYS A 295 3.54 15.13 17.43
N GLU A 296 3.14 14.24 16.52
CA GLU A 296 3.93 13.04 16.22
C GLU A 296 5.28 13.40 15.57
N LEU A 297 5.28 14.34 14.63
CA LEU A 297 6.48 14.73 13.88
C LEU A 297 7.40 15.71 14.62
N ALA A 298 6.96 16.29 15.73
CA ALA A 298 7.74 17.27 16.50
C ALA A 298 9.11 16.74 16.94
N SER A 299 9.21 15.43 17.18
CA SER A 299 10.45 14.77 17.62
C SER A 299 11.49 14.51 16.51
N ILE A 300 11.17 14.80 15.25
CA ILE A 300 11.96 14.40 14.06
C ILE A 300 12.55 15.63 13.34
N GLN A 301 12.39 16.83 13.89
CA GLN A 301 12.81 18.08 13.25
C GLN A 301 14.36 18.26 13.22
N PRO A 302 14.93 18.85 12.16
CA PRO A 302 14.23 19.38 10.98
C PRO A 302 13.87 18.28 9.98
N LEU A 303 12.65 18.35 9.42
CA LEU A 303 12.26 17.53 8.27
C LEU A 303 12.88 18.12 7.01
N SER A 304 13.75 17.36 6.34
CA SER A 304 14.46 17.81 5.14
C SER A 304 14.35 16.77 4.01
N PRO A 305 13.87 17.16 2.80
CA PRO A 305 13.29 18.47 2.47
C PRO A 305 12.00 18.75 3.27
N PRO A 306 11.49 19.99 3.25
CA PRO A 306 10.24 20.30 3.93
C PRO A 306 9.09 19.38 3.49
N VAL A 307 8.19 19.09 4.43
CA VAL A 307 7.01 18.26 4.20
C VAL A 307 6.13 18.92 3.15
N THR A 308 5.53 18.10 2.27
CA THR A 308 4.52 18.61 1.33
C THR A 308 3.12 18.11 1.59
N PHE A 309 2.14 18.93 1.22
CA PHE A 309 0.72 18.64 1.37
C PHE A 309 0.00 18.76 0.03
N GLU A 310 -0.78 17.74 -0.31
CA GLU A 310 -1.69 17.73 -1.46
C GLU A 310 -3.13 17.73 -0.93
N LEU A 311 -3.92 18.73 -1.32
CA LEU A 311 -5.29 18.91 -0.83
C LEU A 311 -6.28 18.54 -1.93
N ILE A 312 -7.17 17.59 -1.68
CA ILE A 312 -8.12 17.12 -2.69
C ILE A 312 -9.51 17.07 -2.11
N GLN A 313 -10.42 17.91 -2.60
CA GLN A 313 -11.80 17.90 -2.16
C GLN A 313 -12.55 16.66 -2.66
N HIS A 314 -13.55 16.21 -1.90
CA HIS A 314 -14.44 15.15 -2.37
C HIS A 314 -15.10 15.51 -3.69
N ARG A 315 -15.06 14.55 -4.62
CA ARG A 315 -15.66 14.63 -5.93
C ARG A 315 -16.19 13.28 -6.35
N PHE A 316 -17.26 13.27 -7.12
CA PHE A 316 -17.85 12.05 -7.65
C PHE A 316 -18.46 12.30 -9.03
N THR A 317 -18.74 11.24 -9.77
CA THR A 317 -19.52 11.29 -11.01
C THR A 317 -20.87 10.61 -10.78
N ALA A 318 -21.87 10.87 -11.61
CA ALA A 318 -23.16 10.16 -11.54
C ALA A 318 -22.97 8.63 -11.63
N ARG A 319 -22.03 8.18 -12.47
CA ARG A 319 -21.62 6.77 -12.55
C ARG A 319 -21.01 6.26 -11.24
N ALA A 320 -20.14 7.05 -10.60
CA ALA A 320 -19.54 6.68 -9.32
C ALA A 320 -20.61 6.50 -8.25
N LYS A 321 -21.55 7.45 -8.12
CA LYS A 321 -22.67 7.37 -7.18
C LYS A 321 -23.45 6.05 -7.32
N LYS A 322 -23.83 5.69 -8.55
CA LYS A 322 -24.50 4.41 -8.81
C LYS A 322 -23.66 3.21 -8.36
N VAL A 323 -22.40 3.15 -8.77
CA VAL A 323 -21.50 2.02 -8.44
C VAL A 323 -21.25 1.92 -6.93
N ILE A 324 -21.12 3.05 -6.25
CA ILE A 324 -20.91 3.10 -4.80
C ILE A 324 -22.13 2.53 -4.08
N LEU A 325 -23.35 2.97 -4.42
CA LEU A 325 -24.58 2.46 -3.81
C LEU A 325 -24.83 0.97 -4.09
N GLU A 326 -24.43 0.47 -5.26
CA GLU A 326 -24.48 -0.97 -5.58
C GLU A 326 -23.49 -1.80 -4.73
N ARG A 327 -22.33 -1.22 -4.38
CA ARG A 327 -21.26 -1.88 -3.62
C ARG A 327 -21.39 -1.69 -2.12
N PHE A 328 -21.95 -0.58 -1.68
CA PHE A 328 -22.10 -0.14 -0.29
C PHE A 328 -23.53 0.40 -0.12
N PRO A 329 -24.53 -0.49 -0.02
CA PRO A 329 -25.95 -0.06 0.06
C PRO A 329 -26.24 0.85 1.27
N GLU A 330 -25.51 0.64 2.36
CA GLU A 330 -25.62 1.41 3.61
C GLU A 330 -24.66 2.62 3.66
N SER A 331 -24.08 3.01 2.51
CA SER A 331 -23.16 4.14 2.45
C SER A 331 -23.84 5.42 2.92
N ARG A 332 -23.20 6.12 3.86
CA ARG A 332 -23.62 7.46 4.32
C ARG A 332 -22.89 8.58 3.58
N LEU A 333 -22.21 8.27 2.48
CA LEU A 333 -21.40 9.22 1.74
C LEU A 333 -22.31 10.26 1.05
N ASP A 334 -22.13 11.54 1.38
CA ASP A 334 -22.92 12.62 0.78
C ASP A 334 -22.54 12.83 -0.70
N MET A 335 -23.40 12.27 -1.56
CA MET A 335 -23.38 12.39 -3.01
C MET A 335 -24.67 13.06 -3.53
N ASP A 336 -25.24 13.97 -2.75
CA ASP A 336 -26.34 14.82 -3.18
C ASP A 336 -25.84 15.78 -4.27
N GLU A 337 -26.44 15.70 -5.47
CA GLU A 337 -25.98 16.45 -6.64
C GLU A 337 -26.44 17.91 -6.59
N GLU A 338 -27.55 18.20 -5.89
CA GLU A 338 -28.12 19.55 -5.77
C GLU A 338 -27.25 20.45 -4.89
N LYS A 339 -26.48 19.85 -3.97
CA LYS A 339 -25.51 20.54 -3.10
C LYS A 339 -24.13 20.71 -3.74
N ARG A 340 -23.99 20.38 -5.03
CA ARG A 340 -22.70 20.30 -5.72
C ARG A 340 -22.69 21.15 -6.98
N LYS A 341 -21.50 21.59 -7.35
CA LYS A 341 -21.22 22.21 -8.64
C LYS A 341 -20.76 21.13 -9.62
N PHE A 342 -21.41 21.05 -10.78
CA PHE A 342 -20.95 20.20 -11.87
C PHE A 342 -19.80 20.86 -12.64
N LYS A 343 -18.71 20.12 -12.86
CA LYS A 343 -17.53 20.58 -13.60
C LYS A 343 -17.21 19.60 -14.73
N TYR A 344 -17.18 20.09 -15.96
CA TYR A 344 -16.76 19.32 -17.12
C TYR A 344 -15.26 18.99 -17.04
N GLY A 345 -14.92 17.74 -17.33
CA GLY A 345 -13.53 17.31 -17.53
C GLY A 345 -13.07 17.53 -18.96
N LYS A 346 -11.75 17.37 -19.17
CA LYS A 346 -11.07 17.59 -20.47
C LYS A 346 -11.64 16.75 -21.62
N TYR A 347 -12.26 15.61 -21.33
CA TYR A 347 -12.81 14.66 -22.31
C TYR A 347 -14.35 14.53 -22.24
N GLY A 348 -15.04 15.60 -21.82
CA GLY A 348 -16.50 15.65 -21.76
C GLY A 348 -17.14 14.92 -20.57
N MET A 349 -16.43 14.01 -19.90
CA MET A 349 -16.87 13.44 -18.63
C MET A 349 -16.84 14.49 -17.52
N GLY A 350 -17.99 14.82 -16.95
CA GLY A 350 -18.08 15.75 -15.82
C GLY A 350 -18.03 15.06 -14.46
N LYS A 351 -17.81 15.87 -13.43
CA LYS A 351 -17.74 15.49 -12.02
C LYS A 351 -18.41 16.54 -11.16
N TYR A 352 -19.02 16.11 -10.06
CA TYR A 352 -19.55 16.96 -9.02
C TYR A 352 -18.45 17.29 -8.01
N VAL A 353 -18.33 18.58 -7.68
CA VAL A 353 -17.40 19.13 -6.67
C VAL A 353 -18.19 20.05 -5.73
N TYR A 354 -17.60 20.51 -4.64
CA TYR A 354 -18.26 21.52 -3.79
C TYR A 354 -18.45 22.85 -4.55
N PRO A 355 -19.47 23.66 -4.19
CA PRO A 355 -19.60 25.04 -4.67
C PRO A 355 -18.32 25.86 -4.42
N ASP A 356 -18.09 26.89 -5.23
CA ASP A 356 -16.82 27.64 -5.21
C ASP A 356 -16.54 28.29 -3.86
N GLU A 357 -17.56 28.83 -3.19
CA GLU A 357 -17.43 29.42 -1.85
C GLU A 357 -16.99 28.38 -0.80
N THR A 358 -17.62 27.20 -0.80
CA THR A 358 -17.25 26.09 0.08
C THR A 358 -15.84 25.58 -0.20
N ALA A 359 -15.50 25.41 -1.48
CA ALA A 359 -14.16 24.96 -1.89
C ALA A 359 -13.08 25.98 -1.50
N LYS A 360 -13.37 27.28 -1.65
CA LYS A 360 -12.47 28.37 -1.22
C LYS A 360 -12.30 28.37 0.30
N GLY A 361 -13.39 28.35 1.07
CA GLY A 361 -13.34 28.32 2.53
C GLY A 361 -12.56 27.11 3.06
N MET A 362 -12.77 25.94 2.45
CA MET A 362 -12.00 24.72 2.72
C MET A 362 -10.51 24.89 2.46
N LYS A 363 -10.15 25.41 1.27
CA LYS A 363 -8.75 25.64 0.93
C LYS A 363 -8.10 26.59 1.93
N ASP A 364 -8.72 27.74 2.17
CA ASP A 364 -8.15 28.80 2.99
C ASP A 364 -7.95 28.33 4.44
N LEU A 365 -8.95 27.67 5.02
CA LEU A 365 -8.86 27.11 6.37
C LEU A 365 -7.74 26.08 6.48
N LEU A 366 -7.75 25.07 5.62
CA LEU A 366 -6.80 23.95 5.74
C LEU A 366 -5.37 24.38 5.43
N GLN A 367 -5.18 25.23 4.41
CA GLN A 367 -3.86 25.76 4.06
C GLN A 367 -3.30 26.63 5.20
N THR A 368 -4.11 27.51 5.79
CA THR A 368 -3.68 28.34 6.93
C THR A 368 -3.30 27.46 8.12
N ALA A 369 -4.18 26.53 8.50
CA ALA A 369 -3.96 25.65 9.63
C ALA A 369 -2.72 24.76 9.48
N LEU A 370 -2.43 24.30 8.25
CA LEU A 370 -1.22 23.55 7.93
C LEU A 370 0.03 24.41 8.07
N LEU A 371 0.05 25.61 7.51
CA LEU A 371 1.23 26.49 7.54
C LEU A 371 1.51 27.07 8.94
N GLU A 372 0.49 27.25 9.78
CA GLU A 372 0.68 27.56 11.21
C GLU A 372 1.40 26.43 11.97
N ARG A 373 1.20 25.18 11.52
CA ARG A 373 1.73 23.98 12.17
C ARG A 373 3.07 23.53 11.60
N PHE A 374 3.25 23.75 10.30
CA PHE A 374 4.42 23.41 9.50
C PHE A 374 4.82 24.64 8.65
N PRO A 375 5.52 25.63 9.23
CA PRO A 375 5.80 26.90 8.54
C PRO A 375 6.61 26.76 7.25
N ASP A 376 7.50 25.77 7.19
CA ASP A 376 8.35 25.51 6.02
C ASP A 376 7.69 24.58 4.99
N ALA A 377 6.49 24.06 5.27
CA ALA A 377 5.84 23.09 4.39
C ALA A 377 5.35 23.72 3.09
N GLU A 378 5.30 22.90 2.04
CA GLU A 378 4.75 23.29 0.74
C GLU A 378 3.36 22.68 0.56
N VAL A 379 2.36 23.51 0.28
CA VAL A 379 1.05 23.04 -0.20
C VAL A 379 1.09 23.00 -1.73
N GLU A 380 1.38 21.83 -2.30
CA GLU A 380 1.65 21.68 -3.74
C GLU A 380 0.43 22.11 -4.59
N TYR A 381 -0.78 21.71 -4.20
CA TYR A 381 -2.01 22.09 -4.89
C TYR A 381 -3.29 21.80 -4.07
N PHE A 382 -4.38 22.47 -4.46
CA PHE A 382 -5.76 22.18 -4.05
C PHE A 382 -6.62 21.91 -5.30
N THR A 383 -7.36 20.79 -5.34
CA THR A 383 -8.17 20.43 -6.53
C THR A 383 -9.49 19.72 -6.27
#